data_AF-M1W036-F1
#
_entry.id   AF-M1W036-F1
#
_cell.length_a   1.000
_cell.length_b   1.000
_cell.length_c   1.000
_cell.angle_alpha   90.00
_cell.angle_beta   90.00
_cell.angle_gamma   90.00
#
_symmetry.space_group_name_H-M   'P 1'
#
loop_
_entity.id
_entity.type
_entity.pdbx_description
1 polymer ?
#
loop_
_entity_poly.entity_id
_entity_poly.type
_entity_poly.pdbx_seq_one_letter_code
_entity_poly.pdbx_strand_id
1 'polypeptide(L)'
;MDAGNSPQHTAGETENLFPFGPPPVLSRPISYEGTRVIARNTVQRTLIGKLPKFRVVHNDPVTVALDYAKSGFRVPFICAANRFAPGERHDDQRDRPTYEEDFCGRSNLVDTLTRTGPGTYVPRLYPIPATGGIFSDRVVVYLGPRGDNYQKLDPIPDLPVVLVHPVRKPPVQGYGTKYQHQTDEEVMGEKIREALHICLHHNYDRIVIGDFGLGDGFHHPPQAVAEIWRELLLFNCHFRGRFESVDFAFIDPVQSTTKWFRDERHRRNEETRIGDSASTSRAGPPCSQPAPTDMAIFESVFDEKEIERVLQHAASIDSHLLLMNSHFRSFEA
;
A
#
# COMPACT_ATOMS: atom_id res chain seq x y z
N MET A 1 30.32 -2.20 -49.59
CA MET A 1 29.45 -1.01 -49.51
C MET A 1 28.60 -1.23 -48.29
N ASP A 2 29.04 -0.65 -47.18
CA ASP A 2 28.61 -0.97 -45.82
C ASP A 2 27.22 -0.42 -45.48
N ALA A 3 26.59 -1.16 -44.57
CA ALA A 3 25.24 -1.01 -44.09
C ALA A 3 25.01 0.30 -43.32
N GLY A 4 23.76 0.78 -43.43
CA GLY A 4 23.27 2.00 -42.83
C GLY A 4 23.32 2.01 -41.30
N ASN A 5 23.69 3.17 -40.79
CA ASN A 5 23.81 3.47 -39.37
C ASN A 5 22.42 3.89 -38.84
N SER A 6 21.92 3.20 -37.81
CA SER A 6 20.73 3.59 -37.05
C SER A 6 21.05 4.75 -36.09
N PRO A 7 20.14 5.73 -35.89
CA PRO A 7 20.38 6.80 -34.93
C PRO A 7 20.15 6.29 -33.49
N GLN A 8 21.17 6.46 -32.66
CA GLN A 8 21.07 6.34 -31.21
C GLN A 8 20.14 7.44 -30.68
N HIS A 9 19.06 7.05 -30.00
CA HIS A 9 18.29 7.97 -29.17
C HIS A 9 19.11 8.27 -27.91
N THR A 10 19.72 9.46 -27.90
CA THR A 10 20.35 10.08 -26.74
C THR A 10 19.31 10.34 -25.66
N ALA A 11 19.69 10.01 -24.42
CA ALA A 11 18.95 10.34 -23.20
C ALA A 11 18.62 11.84 -23.18
N GLY A 12 17.34 12.16 -22.98
CA GLY A 12 16.88 13.52 -22.79
C GLY A 12 17.59 14.18 -21.63
N GLU A 13 18.17 15.33 -21.91
CA GLU A 13 18.85 16.23 -20.98
C GLU A 13 17.87 16.61 -19.86
N THR A 14 18.16 16.21 -18.63
CA THR A 14 17.53 16.76 -17.43
C THR A 14 18.03 18.19 -17.23
N GLU A 15 17.40 19.14 -17.91
CA GLU A 15 17.59 20.56 -17.59
C GLU A 15 17.38 20.78 -16.08
N ASN A 16 18.32 21.50 -15.46
CA ASN A 16 18.36 21.78 -14.02
C ASN A 16 17.02 22.34 -13.51
N LEU A 17 16.16 21.48 -12.97
CA LEU A 17 14.91 21.88 -12.32
C LEU A 17 15.14 22.83 -11.13
N PHE A 18 16.37 22.88 -10.60
CA PHE A 18 16.78 23.76 -9.51
C PHE A 18 18.05 24.55 -9.88
N PRO A 19 17.93 25.78 -10.42
CA PRO A 19 19.08 26.63 -10.72
C PRO A 19 19.88 27.07 -9.47
N PHE A 20 19.43 26.73 -8.25
CA PHE A 20 20.01 27.18 -6.97
C PHE A 20 20.40 26.04 -6.00
N GLY A 21 20.80 24.88 -6.52
CA GLY A 21 21.30 23.76 -5.70
C GLY A 21 20.28 22.67 -5.45
N PRO A 22 20.60 21.67 -4.60
CA PRO A 22 19.75 20.49 -4.41
C PRO A 22 18.37 20.90 -3.85
N PRO A 23 17.30 20.18 -4.21
CA PRO A 23 15.94 20.52 -3.80
C PRO A 23 15.83 20.72 -2.29
N PRO A 24 15.07 21.72 -1.79
CA PRO A 24 15.02 22.00 -0.35
C PRO A 24 14.36 20.83 0.39
N VAL A 25 14.97 20.37 1.48
CA VAL A 25 14.34 19.44 2.43
C VAL A 25 13.45 20.27 3.35
N LEU A 26 12.14 20.09 3.24
CA LEU A 26 11.15 20.94 3.91
C LEU A 26 10.72 20.43 5.28
N SER A 27 11.04 19.19 5.62
CA SER A 27 10.69 18.58 6.91
C SER A 27 11.72 17.53 7.32
N ARG A 28 11.83 17.29 8.62
CA ARG A 28 12.66 16.19 9.14
C ARG A 28 11.81 14.92 9.23
N PRO A 29 12.22 13.80 8.60
CA PRO A 29 11.52 12.55 8.74
C PRO A 29 11.62 11.99 10.17
N ILE A 30 10.58 11.27 10.59
CA ILE A 30 10.46 10.64 11.91
C ILE A 30 10.35 9.13 11.69
N SER A 31 11.27 8.37 12.27
CA SER A 31 11.20 6.91 12.30
C SER A 31 10.37 6.42 13.49
N TYR A 32 9.52 5.43 13.24
CA TYR A 32 8.65 4.79 14.21
C TYR A 32 9.03 3.31 14.36
N GLU A 33 9.01 2.83 15.60
CA GLU A 33 9.17 1.42 15.98
C GLU A 33 7.96 0.99 16.82
N GLY A 34 7.45 -0.23 16.57
CA GLY A 34 6.12 -0.79 16.87
C GLY A 34 5.69 -0.89 18.35
N THR A 35 6.17 -0.01 19.21
CA THR A 35 5.69 0.17 20.59
C THR A 35 5.58 1.63 21.00
N ARG A 36 6.16 2.56 20.23
CA ARG A 36 6.22 3.99 20.60
C ARG A 36 5.00 4.80 20.15
N VAL A 37 4.22 4.31 19.19
CA VAL A 37 3.09 5.08 18.64
C VAL A 37 1.87 5.09 19.59
N ILE A 38 1.80 4.13 20.52
CA ILE A 38 0.65 3.92 21.42
C ILE A 38 0.57 5.00 22.54
N ALA A 39 1.61 5.80 22.76
CA ALA A 39 1.76 6.55 24.01
C ALA A 39 1.31 8.02 24.02
N ARG A 40 0.80 8.60 22.93
CA ARG A 40 0.20 9.95 22.98
C ARG A 40 -1.30 9.84 22.82
N ASN A 41 -1.98 9.83 23.97
CA ASN A 41 -3.40 10.16 24.11
C ASN A 41 -3.64 11.60 23.61
N THR A 42 -3.55 11.81 22.30
CA THR A 42 -4.11 12.98 21.68
C THR A 42 -5.62 12.74 21.66
N VAL A 43 -6.36 13.59 22.38
CA VAL A 43 -7.82 13.62 22.37
C VAL A 43 -8.27 13.91 20.94
N GLN A 44 -8.33 12.86 20.12
CA GLN A 44 -8.86 12.98 18.78
C GLN A 44 -10.38 12.96 18.84
N ARG A 45 -10.97 13.70 17.92
CA ARG A 45 -12.41 13.74 17.72
C ARG A 45 -12.84 12.36 17.24
N THR A 46 -13.24 11.50 18.16
CA THR A 46 -13.91 10.24 17.80
C THR A 46 -15.16 10.63 17.02
N LEU A 47 -15.24 10.24 15.75
CA LEU A 47 -16.45 10.35 14.96
C LEU A 47 -17.40 9.24 15.42
N ILE A 48 -17.89 9.35 16.65
CA ILE A 48 -18.74 8.33 17.29
C ILE A 48 -19.95 8.11 16.39
N GLY A 49 -20.06 6.88 15.85
CA GLY A 49 -21.17 6.45 15.00
C GLY A 49 -21.05 6.76 13.51
N LYS A 50 -19.97 7.39 13.02
CA LYS A 50 -19.77 7.65 11.58
C LYS A 50 -18.76 6.67 10.98
N LEU A 51 -19.17 5.94 9.95
CA LEU A 51 -18.29 5.07 9.18
C LEU A 51 -17.38 5.92 8.28
N PRO A 52 -16.11 5.49 8.06
CA PRO A 52 -15.26 6.10 7.07
C PRO A 52 -15.87 5.95 5.67
N LYS A 53 -15.71 6.96 4.82
CA LYS A 53 -16.02 6.85 3.40
C LYS A 53 -14.87 6.16 2.68
N PHE A 54 -15.12 4.99 2.12
CA PHE A 54 -14.16 4.30 1.26
C PHE A 54 -14.38 4.70 -0.19
N ARG A 55 -13.30 4.95 -0.93
CA ARG A 55 -13.36 5.04 -2.39
C ARG A 55 -12.21 4.26 -2.99
N VAL A 56 -12.49 3.61 -4.10
CA VAL A 56 -11.49 2.96 -4.95
C VAL A 56 -11.42 3.77 -6.23
N VAL A 57 -10.22 4.25 -6.56
CA VAL A 57 -10.03 5.22 -7.65
C VAL A 57 -8.94 4.77 -8.60
N HIS A 58 -9.18 4.95 -9.90
CA HIS A 58 -8.17 4.76 -10.94
C HIS A 58 -7.44 6.08 -11.17
N ASN A 59 -6.33 6.28 -10.47
CA ASN A 59 -5.47 7.47 -10.57
C ASN A 59 -4.13 7.25 -9.84
N ASP A 60 -3.17 8.15 -10.02
CA ASP A 60 -1.94 8.18 -9.23
C ASP A 60 -2.23 8.57 -7.77
N PRO A 61 -1.78 7.79 -6.75
CA PRO A 61 -2.09 8.08 -5.35
C PRO A 61 -1.58 9.45 -4.89
N VAL A 62 -0.43 9.90 -5.37
CA VAL A 62 0.08 11.23 -5.04
C VAL A 62 -0.78 12.30 -5.69
N THR A 63 -1.21 12.16 -6.95
CA THR A 63 -2.19 13.07 -7.57
C THR A 63 -3.49 13.13 -6.76
N VAL A 64 -4.04 11.99 -6.33
CA VAL A 64 -5.24 11.96 -5.47
C VAL A 64 -5.01 12.71 -4.16
N ALA A 65 -3.88 12.48 -3.49
CA ALA A 65 -3.53 13.19 -2.26
C ALA A 65 -3.37 14.71 -2.47
N LEU A 66 -2.80 15.12 -3.60
CA LEU A 66 -2.65 16.53 -3.98
C LEU A 66 -3.99 17.19 -4.34
N ASP A 67 -4.94 16.45 -4.92
CA ASP A 67 -6.27 16.96 -5.24
C ASP A 67 -7.07 17.35 -3.98
N TYR A 68 -6.83 16.67 -2.85
CA TYR A 68 -7.39 17.10 -1.56
C TYR A 68 -6.94 18.50 -1.14
N ALA A 69 -5.70 18.88 -1.47
CA ALA A 69 -5.17 20.18 -1.11
C ALA A 69 -5.97 21.31 -1.78
N LYS A 70 -6.54 21.06 -2.96
CA LYS A 70 -7.46 21.99 -3.65
C LYS A 70 -8.75 22.23 -2.86
N SER A 71 -9.15 21.26 -2.05
CA SER A 71 -10.31 21.34 -1.14
C SER A 71 -9.93 21.80 0.28
N GLY A 72 -8.69 22.21 0.50
CA GLY A 72 -8.20 22.69 1.79
C GLY A 72 -7.79 21.59 2.77
N PHE A 73 -7.73 20.33 2.34
CA PHE A 73 -7.30 19.21 3.17
C PHE A 73 -5.93 18.71 2.75
N ARG A 74 -5.06 18.45 3.73
CA ARG A 74 -3.75 17.85 3.49
C ARG A 74 -3.82 16.39 3.90
N VAL A 75 -3.54 15.49 2.96
CA VAL A 75 -3.80 14.06 3.12
C VAL A 75 -2.51 13.27 2.90
N PRO A 76 -2.12 12.38 3.84
CA PRO A 76 -0.92 11.59 3.70
C PRO A 76 -1.12 10.49 2.67
N PHE A 77 -0.07 10.26 1.90
CA PHE A 77 0.06 9.10 1.05
C PHE A 77 0.80 7.98 1.80
N ILE A 78 0.18 6.80 1.91
CA ILE A 78 0.81 5.59 2.45
C ILE A 78 1.51 4.85 1.30
N CYS A 79 2.84 4.89 1.33
CA CYS A 79 3.71 4.32 0.31
C CYS A 79 4.29 2.98 0.76
N ALA A 80 4.20 1.97 -0.11
CA ALA A 80 4.92 0.71 0.05
C ALA A 80 6.41 0.92 -0.24
N ALA A 81 7.20 1.00 0.82
CA ALA A 81 8.61 1.31 0.73
C ALA A 81 9.50 0.06 0.68
N ASN A 82 10.67 0.17 0.06
CA ASN A 82 11.77 -0.74 0.23
C ASN A 82 12.27 -0.66 1.67
N ARG A 83 12.73 -1.79 2.21
CA ARG A 83 13.20 -1.89 3.60
C ARG A 83 14.58 -1.27 3.79
N PHE A 84 15.46 -1.32 2.80
CA PHE A 84 16.91 -1.12 2.98
C PHE A 84 17.43 0.21 2.45
N ALA A 85 16.85 0.74 1.37
CA ALA A 85 17.18 2.06 0.88
C ALA A 85 15.99 2.69 0.12
N PRO A 86 15.89 4.02 0.10
CA PRO A 86 14.80 4.72 -0.58
C PRO A 86 14.90 4.57 -2.10
N GLY A 87 13.80 4.16 -2.75
CA GLY A 87 13.72 4.03 -4.20
C GLY A 87 14.65 2.96 -4.80
N GLU A 88 15.19 2.06 -3.96
CA GLU A 88 16.06 0.99 -4.42
C GLU A 88 15.24 -0.08 -5.16
N ARG A 89 15.71 -0.42 -6.37
CA ARG A 89 15.15 -1.50 -7.18
C ARG A 89 15.32 -2.84 -6.50
N HIS A 90 14.36 -3.72 -6.73
CA HIS A 90 14.51 -5.13 -6.39
C HIS A 90 15.11 -5.88 -7.58
N ASP A 91 16.12 -6.72 -7.33
CA ASP A 91 16.89 -7.44 -8.36
C ASP A 91 16.03 -8.30 -9.31
N ASP A 92 14.83 -8.68 -8.87
CA ASP A 92 13.86 -9.50 -9.57
C ASP A 92 12.87 -8.71 -10.44
N GLN A 93 12.90 -7.38 -10.41
CA GLN A 93 12.03 -6.50 -11.20
C GLN A 93 12.84 -5.73 -12.25
N ARG A 94 13.05 -6.35 -13.42
CA ARG A 94 13.80 -5.69 -14.51
C ARG A 94 12.95 -4.77 -15.37
N ASP A 95 11.66 -5.06 -15.51
CA ASP A 95 10.85 -4.47 -16.58
C ASP A 95 9.95 -3.30 -16.14
N ARG A 96 9.56 -3.21 -14.86
CA ARG A 96 8.73 -2.11 -14.33
C ARG A 96 9.23 -1.63 -12.96
N PRO A 97 9.40 -0.31 -12.76
CA PRO A 97 9.79 0.25 -11.46
C PRO A 97 8.65 0.07 -10.45
N THR A 98 9.00 -0.07 -9.17
CA THR A 98 8.01 0.02 -8.09
C THR A 98 7.45 1.43 -8.00
N TYR A 99 6.31 1.58 -7.30
CA TYR A 99 5.77 2.90 -7.07
C TYR A 99 6.74 3.82 -6.30
N GLU A 100 7.41 3.30 -5.27
CA GLU A 100 8.39 4.08 -4.51
C GLU A 100 9.53 4.58 -5.39
N GLU A 101 10.04 3.75 -6.31
CA GLU A 101 11.10 4.15 -7.23
C GLU A 101 10.64 5.28 -8.15
N ASP A 102 9.47 5.14 -8.78
CA ASP A 102 8.86 6.18 -9.61
C ASP A 102 8.68 7.48 -8.82
N PHE A 103 8.15 7.37 -7.60
CA PHE A 103 7.91 8.50 -6.72
C PHE A 103 9.21 9.19 -6.29
N CYS A 104 10.26 8.44 -5.99
CA CYS A 104 11.61 8.95 -5.73
C CYS A 104 12.18 9.73 -6.93
N GLY A 105 11.91 9.28 -8.16
CA GLY A 105 12.37 9.95 -9.38
C GLY A 105 11.67 11.28 -9.68
N ARG A 106 10.49 11.53 -9.11
CA ARG A 106 9.68 12.74 -9.36
C ARG A 106 9.49 13.65 -8.16
N SER A 107 10.18 13.37 -7.05
CA SER A 107 10.07 14.11 -5.79
C SER A 107 11.44 14.33 -5.13
N ASN A 108 11.48 15.04 -4.01
CA ASN A 108 12.67 15.09 -3.14
C ASN A 108 12.67 13.99 -2.07
N LEU A 109 11.97 12.87 -2.27
CA LEU A 109 11.85 11.84 -1.24
C LEU A 109 13.22 11.27 -0.84
N VAL A 110 14.05 10.91 -1.82
CA VAL A 110 15.42 10.39 -1.57
C VAL A 110 16.22 11.38 -0.73
N ASP A 111 16.19 12.65 -1.10
CA ASP A 111 16.86 13.72 -0.37
C ASP A 111 16.31 13.89 1.05
N THR A 112 15.01 13.82 1.23
CA THR A 112 14.36 13.92 2.54
C THR A 112 14.79 12.78 3.45
N LEU A 113 15.02 11.58 2.90
CA LEU A 113 15.38 10.37 3.64
C LEU A 113 16.90 10.18 3.83
N THR A 114 17.73 10.77 2.97
CA THR A 114 19.19 10.58 2.99
C THR A 114 19.96 11.79 3.50
N ARG A 115 19.44 13.01 3.29
CA ARG A 115 20.15 14.24 3.61
C ARG A 115 20.04 14.53 5.10
N THR A 116 21.10 14.23 5.83
CA THR A 116 21.35 14.78 7.15
C THR A 116 21.75 16.25 6.96
N GLY A 117 20.97 17.20 7.49
CA GLY A 117 21.37 18.60 7.45
C GLY A 117 22.74 18.80 8.12
N PRO A 118 23.58 19.76 7.68
CA PRO A 118 24.85 20.04 8.34
C PRO A 118 24.65 20.28 9.85
N GLY A 119 25.35 19.52 10.69
CA GLY A 119 25.23 19.61 12.15
C GLY A 119 24.03 18.88 12.77
N THR A 120 23.27 18.09 12.01
CA THR A 120 22.17 17.28 12.54
C THR A 120 22.56 15.80 12.59
N TYR A 121 22.68 15.26 13.81
CA TYR A 121 22.80 13.82 14.04
C TYR A 121 21.41 13.20 13.85
N VAL A 122 21.01 12.98 12.60
CA VAL A 122 19.75 12.27 12.30
C VAL A 122 20.02 10.77 12.49
N PRO A 123 19.16 10.04 13.23
CA PRO A 123 19.25 8.59 13.30
C PRO A 123 19.19 7.98 11.89
N ARG A 124 19.87 6.85 11.69
CA ARG A 124 19.69 6.08 10.45
C ARG A 124 18.22 5.71 10.32
N LEU A 125 17.56 6.21 9.26
CA LEU A 125 16.16 5.90 8.96
C LEU A 125 16.00 4.51 8.36
N TYR A 126 17.04 4.04 7.67
CA TYR A 126 17.12 2.74 7.06
C TYR A 126 18.12 1.84 7.79
N PRO A 127 17.84 0.52 7.90
CA PRO A 127 16.65 -0.15 7.37
C PRO A 127 15.36 0.22 8.12
N ILE A 128 14.24 0.28 7.42
CA ILE A 128 12.93 0.49 8.03
C ILE A 128 12.67 -0.65 9.03
N PRO A 129 12.26 -0.34 10.28
CA PRO A 129 11.96 -1.35 11.28
C PRO A 129 10.98 -2.43 10.80
N ALA A 130 11.14 -3.65 11.33
CA ALA A 130 10.24 -4.76 10.99
C ALA A 130 8.79 -4.49 11.43
N THR A 131 8.59 -3.77 12.53
CA THR A 131 7.30 -3.25 12.97
C THR A 131 7.45 -1.74 13.12
N GLY A 132 7.00 -0.97 12.13
CA GLY A 132 7.20 0.47 12.11
C GLY A 132 7.19 1.08 10.70
N GLY A 133 7.62 2.33 10.61
CA GLY A 133 7.61 3.11 9.38
C GLY A 133 8.31 4.45 9.54
N ILE A 134 8.40 5.20 8.44
CA ILE A 134 8.96 6.55 8.42
C ILE A 134 7.85 7.53 8.01
N PHE A 135 7.69 8.61 8.76
CA PHE A 135 6.82 9.72 8.39
C PHE A 135 7.65 10.90 7.90
N SER A 136 7.31 11.44 6.74
CA SER A 136 7.86 12.70 6.23
C SER A 136 6.72 13.69 6.05
N ASP A 137 6.74 14.80 6.78
CA ASP A 137 5.60 15.73 6.76
C ASP A 137 5.49 16.47 5.43
N ARG A 138 6.60 16.85 4.80
CA ARG A 138 6.65 17.67 3.57
C ARG A 138 7.61 17.06 2.57
N VAL A 139 7.06 16.26 1.67
CA VAL A 139 7.76 15.73 0.48
C VAL A 139 7.27 16.54 -0.72
N VAL A 140 8.21 17.13 -1.44
CA VAL A 140 7.95 18.01 -2.58
C VAL A 140 7.90 17.19 -3.85
N VAL A 141 6.91 17.42 -4.70
CA VAL A 141 6.71 16.70 -5.96
C VAL A 141 6.94 17.65 -7.12
N TYR A 142 7.87 17.30 -8.01
CA TYR A 142 8.28 18.18 -9.10
C TYR A 142 7.66 17.81 -10.42
N LEU A 143 7.44 16.52 -10.62
CA LEU A 143 6.95 15.96 -11.87
C LEU A 143 5.66 15.17 -11.61
N GLY A 144 4.77 15.22 -12.59
CA GLY A 144 3.55 14.41 -12.64
C GLY A 144 3.86 12.91 -12.77
N PRO A 145 2.83 12.07 -12.75
CA PRO A 145 2.99 10.64 -12.90
C PRO A 145 3.52 10.27 -14.29
N ARG A 146 4.03 9.03 -14.42
CA ARG A 146 4.49 8.46 -15.70
C ARG A 146 3.46 8.57 -16.84
N GLY A 147 2.17 8.45 -16.53
CA GLY A 147 1.09 8.58 -17.51
C GLY A 147 1.03 9.96 -18.19
N ASP A 148 1.48 11.00 -17.48
CA ASP A 148 1.55 12.38 -17.97
C ASP A 148 2.94 12.73 -18.50
N ASN A 149 3.75 11.71 -18.83
CA ASN A 149 5.15 11.86 -19.28
C ASN A 149 6.01 12.69 -18.33
N TYR A 150 5.76 12.60 -17.02
CA TYR A 150 6.47 13.36 -15.98
C TYR A 150 6.44 14.88 -16.22
N GLN A 151 5.29 15.41 -16.67
CA GLN A 151 5.13 16.85 -16.84
C GLN A 151 5.46 17.62 -15.55
N LYS A 152 6.23 18.72 -15.67
CA LYS A 152 6.56 19.56 -14.52
C LYS A 152 5.30 20.15 -13.88
N LEU A 153 5.21 20.05 -12.56
CA LEU A 153 4.12 20.63 -11.78
C LEU A 153 4.39 22.11 -11.47
N ASP A 154 3.39 22.96 -11.68
CA ASP A 154 3.42 24.38 -11.35
C ASP A 154 2.03 24.83 -10.82
N PRO A 155 1.91 25.33 -9.57
CA PRO A 155 2.97 25.45 -8.57
C PRO A 155 3.49 24.08 -8.12
N ILE A 156 4.74 24.02 -7.65
CA ILE A 156 5.36 22.81 -7.08
C ILE A 156 4.69 22.50 -5.73
N PRO A 157 3.92 21.40 -5.60
CA PRO A 157 3.24 21.08 -4.36
C PRO A 157 4.09 20.20 -3.43
N ASP A 158 3.64 20.08 -2.18
CA ASP A 158 4.17 19.13 -1.21
C ASP A 158 3.05 18.37 -0.48
N LEU A 159 3.35 17.14 -0.06
CA LEU A 159 2.41 16.29 0.68
C LEU A 159 3.09 15.52 1.83
N PRO A 160 2.32 15.08 2.84
CA PRO A 160 2.81 14.15 3.84
C PRO A 160 2.89 12.73 3.27
N VAL A 161 3.92 11.99 3.67
CA VAL A 161 4.17 10.62 3.21
C VAL A 161 4.46 9.72 4.39
N VAL A 162 3.78 8.57 4.43
CA VAL A 162 4.01 7.48 5.39
C VAL A 162 4.61 6.31 4.63
N LEU A 163 5.86 5.99 4.94
CA LEU A 163 6.59 4.88 4.35
C LEU A 163 6.52 3.68 5.29
N VAL A 164 5.94 2.59 4.83
CA VAL A 164 5.98 1.31 5.54
C VAL A 164 6.41 0.24 4.56
N HIS A 165 7.30 -0.66 4.99
CA HIS A 165 7.75 -1.76 4.16
C HIS A 165 6.77 -2.94 4.28
N PRO A 166 6.08 -3.36 3.20
CA PRO A 166 5.33 -4.61 3.16
C PRO A 166 6.29 -5.80 3.05
N VAL A 167 5.84 -6.97 3.51
CA VAL A 167 6.58 -8.22 3.26
C VAL A 167 6.71 -8.42 1.75
N ARG A 168 7.79 -9.05 1.29
CA ARG A 168 7.94 -9.38 -0.13
C ARG A 168 7.62 -10.84 -0.34
N LYS A 169 6.77 -11.11 -1.33
CA LYS A 169 6.43 -12.43 -1.86
C LYS A 169 6.12 -13.44 -0.74
N PRO A 170 5.17 -13.12 0.16
CA PRO A 170 4.82 -14.05 1.22
C PRO A 170 4.34 -15.38 0.62
N PRO A 171 4.57 -16.51 1.29
CA PRO A 171 3.98 -17.79 0.90
C PRO A 171 2.45 -17.70 0.78
N VAL A 172 1.89 -18.10 -0.36
CA VAL A 172 0.45 -18.07 -0.63
C VAL A 172 -0.08 -19.43 -1.07
N GLN A 173 -1.38 -19.63 -0.88
CA GLN A 173 -2.12 -20.81 -1.32
C GLN A 173 -3.36 -20.43 -2.15
N GLY A 174 -3.99 -21.44 -2.74
CA GLY A 174 -5.27 -21.26 -3.44
C GLY A 174 -5.21 -20.28 -4.61
N TYR A 175 -4.13 -20.29 -5.40
CA TYR A 175 -3.89 -19.34 -6.50
C TYR A 175 -3.78 -17.88 -6.04
N GLY A 176 -3.21 -17.64 -4.87
CA GLY A 176 -3.04 -16.28 -4.35
C GLY A 176 -4.31 -15.68 -3.77
N THR A 177 -5.27 -16.52 -3.38
CA THR A 177 -6.49 -16.06 -2.70
C THR A 177 -6.26 -15.86 -1.20
N LYS A 178 -5.30 -16.57 -0.61
CA LYS A 178 -5.01 -16.56 0.83
C LYS A 178 -3.51 -16.74 1.10
N TYR A 179 -3.07 -16.26 2.25
CA TYR A 179 -1.76 -16.60 2.79
C TYR A 179 -1.67 -18.11 3.08
N GLN A 180 -0.48 -18.67 2.93
CA GLN A 180 -0.20 -20.04 3.31
C GLN A 180 -0.04 -20.17 4.83
N HIS A 181 0.57 -19.19 5.48
CA HIS A 181 0.75 -19.16 6.92
C HIS A 181 0.04 -17.95 7.53
N GLN A 182 -0.69 -18.18 8.62
CA GLN A 182 -1.37 -17.13 9.37
C GLN A 182 -0.39 -16.07 9.89
N THR A 183 0.84 -16.46 10.22
CA THR A 183 1.90 -15.53 10.65
C THR A 183 2.23 -14.47 9.59
N ASP A 184 2.17 -14.81 8.30
CA ASP A 184 2.44 -13.85 7.22
C ASP A 184 1.30 -12.82 7.08
N GLU A 185 0.06 -13.28 7.30
CA GLU A 185 -1.14 -12.45 7.34
C GLU A 185 -1.10 -11.49 8.54
N GLU A 186 -0.76 -12.01 9.72
CA GLU A 186 -0.60 -11.23 10.95
C GLU A 186 0.49 -10.18 10.79
N VAL A 187 1.66 -10.54 10.26
CA VAL A 187 2.74 -9.58 10.00
C VAL A 187 2.29 -8.48 9.04
N MET A 188 1.56 -8.81 7.97
CA MET A 188 1.00 -7.78 7.08
C MET A 188 -0.01 -6.89 7.81
N GLY A 189 -0.84 -7.46 8.67
CA GLY A 189 -1.73 -6.73 9.58
C GLY A 189 -0.99 -5.76 10.50
N GLU A 190 0.14 -6.18 11.07
CA GLU A 190 1.01 -5.30 11.86
C GLU A 190 1.52 -4.12 11.03
N LYS A 191 1.97 -4.35 9.80
CA LYS A 191 2.44 -3.27 8.90
C LYS A 191 1.35 -2.24 8.60
N ILE A 192 0.16 -2.72 8.26
CA ILE A 192 -0.99 -1.87 7.97
C ILE A 192 -1.39 -1.07 9.22
N ARG A 193 -1.42 -1.74 10.37
CA ARG A 193 -1.73 -1.11 11.66
C ARG A 193 -0.76 0.02 12.00
N GLU A 194 0.54 -0.19 11.81
CA GLU A 194 1.55 0.85 12.04
C GLU A 194 1.37 2.05 11.09
N ALA A 195 1.07 1.80 9.80
CA ALA A 195 0.78 2.88 8.86
C ALA A 195 -0.40 3.76 9.32
N LEU A 196 -1.49 3.12 9.75
CA LEU A 196 -2.68 3.80 10.27
C LEU A 196 -2.39 4.55 11.57
N HIS A 197 -1.63 3.95 12.49
CA HIS A 197 -1.22 4.60 13.73
C HIS A 197 -0.37 5.85 13.48
N ILE A 198 0.57 5.80 12.53
CA ILE A 198 1.38 6.97 12.16
C ILE A 198 0.49 8.09 11.62
N CYS A 199 -0.47 7.77 10.74
CA CYS A 199 -1.43 8.75 10.21
C CYS A 199 -2.21 9.43 11.34
N LEU A 200 -2.80 8.64 12.24
CA LEU A 200 -3.53 9.18 13.38
C LEU A 200 -2.60 9.94 14.33
N HIS A 201 -1.39 9.49 14.60
CA HIS A 201 -0.46 10.22 15.47
C HIS A 201 -0.19 11.64 14.96
N HIS A 202 -0.23 11.85 13.64
CA HIS A 202 -0.09 13.16 12.99
C HIS A 202 -1.43 13.88 12.70
N ASN A 203 -2.54 13.41 13.28
CA ASN A 203 -3.89 13.98 13.14
C ASN A 203 -4.44 13.97 11.71
N TYR A 204 -4.07 12.97 10.91
CA TYR A 204 -4.69 12.73 9.61
C TYR A 204 -5.86 11.75 9.76
N ASP A 205 -7.06 12.23 9.45
CA ASP A 205 -8.31 11.46 9.44
C ASP A 205 -8.76 11.09 8.00
N ARG A 206 -8.11 11.64 6.99
CA ARG A 206 -8.25 11.28 5.57
C ARG A 206 -6.92 10.71 5.13
N ILE A 207 -6.90 9.61 4.38
CA ILE A 207 -5.66 8.97 3.91
C ILE A 207 -5.82 8.48 2.47
N VAL A 208 -4.72 8.47 1.72
CA VAL A 208 -4.63 7.84 0.40
C VAL A 208 -3.63 6.68 0.47
N ILE A 209 -4.02 5.54 -0.06
CA ILE A 209 -3.26 4.29 -0.09
C ILE A 209 -3.06 3.91 -1.56
N GLY A 210 -1.83 3.57 -1.93
CA GLY A 210 -1.51 3.04 -3.27
C GLY A 210 -1.73 1.53 -3.36
N ASP A 211 -0.86 0.87 -4.11
CA ASP A 211 -0.79 -0.58 -4.30
C ASP A 211 -0.13 -1.32 -3.12
N PHE A 212 -0.43 -0.94 -1.87
CA PHE A 212 0.33 -1.37 -0.69
C PHE A 212 0.43 -2.90 -0.55
N GLY A 213 1.60 -3.46 -0.86
CA GLY A 213 1.87 -4.91 -0.83
C GLY A 213 1.33 -5.69 -2.04
N LEU A 214 0.67 -5.03 -2.99
CA LEU A 214 0.10 -5.64 -4.19
C LEU A 214 1.10 -5.61 -5.36
N GLY A 215 0.70 -6.23 -6.46
CA GLY A 215 1.40 -6.14 -7.73
C GLY A 215 2.73 -6.90 -7.79
N ASP A 216 3.44 -6.65 -8.89
CA ASP A 216 4.61 -7.45 -9.32
C ASP A 216 5.82 -7.38 -8.38
N GLY A 217 5.82 -6.41 -7.47
CA GLY A 217 6.90 -6.21 -6.50
C GLY A 217 6.73 -7.05 -5.25
N PHE A 218 5.51 -7.14 -4.73
CA PHE A 218 5.27 -7.66 -3.40
C PHE A 218 4.48 -8.96 -3.41
N HIS A 219 3.63 -9.22 -4.42
CA HIS A 219 2.85 -10.45 -4.57
C HIS A 219 2.11 -10.86 -3.28
N HIS A 220 1.41 -9.94 -2.63
CA HIS A 220 0.46 -10.35 -1.60
C HIS A 220 -0.87 -10.81 -2.23
N PRO A 221 -1.62 -11.71 -1.57
CA PRO A 221 -2.96 -12.11 -2.00
C PRO A 221 -3.94 -10.92 -1.89
N PRO A 222 -4.46 -10.36 -3.01
CA PRO A 222 -5.19 -9.09 -2.97
C PRO A 222 -6.46 -9.13 -2.13
N GLN A 223 -7.21 -10.24 -2.17
CA GLN A 223 -8.41 -10.41 -1.34
C GLN A 223 -8.05 -10.32 0.13
N ALA A 224 -7.04 -11.07 0.60
CA ALA A 224 -6.68 -11.05 2.01
C ALA A 224 -6.13 -9.68 2.44
N VAL A 225 -5.38 -8.97 1.59
CA VAL A 225 -4.93 -7.60 1.89
C VAL A 225 -6.11 -6.64 2.04
N ALA A 226 -7.09 -6.69 1.12
CA ALA A 226 -8.30 -5.88 1.21
C ALA A 226 -9.08 -6.17 2.50
N GLU A 227 -9.18 -7.44 2.88
CA GLU A 227 -9.81 -7.87 4.13
C GLU A 227 -9.08 -7.35 5.37
N ILE A 228 -7.74 -7.38 5.41
CA ILE A 228 -6.96 -6.82 6.52
C ILE A 228 -7.22 -5.32 6.67
N TRP A 229 -7.24 -4.56 5.57
CA TRP A 229 -7.57 -3.14 5.62
C TRP A 229 -8.99 -2.91 6.16
N ARG A 230 -9.97 -3.68 5.66
CA ARG A 230 -11.37 -3.60 6.11
C ARG A 230 -11.51 -3.92 7.60
N GLU A 231 -10.88 -5.00 8.05
CA GLU A 231 -10.88 -5.45 9.45
C GLU A 231 -10.34 -4.36 10.38
N LEU A 232 -9.18 -3.80 10.03
CA LEU A 232 -8.55 -2.75 10.83
C LEU A 232 -9.37 -1.46 10.83
N LEU A 233 -9.88 -1.02 9.69
CA LEU A 233 -10.60 0.26 9.58
C LEU A 233 -12.00 0.22 10.21
N LEU A 234 -12.64 -0.95 10.26
CA LEU A 234 -14.03 -1.09 10.76
C LEU A 234 -14.14 -1.66 12.16
N PHE A 235 -13.28 -2.60 12.56
CA PHE A 235 -13.46 -3.37 13.79
C PHE A 235 -12.38 -3.11 14.84
N ASN A 236 -11.18 -2.67 14.44
CA ASN A 236 -10.13 -2.39 15.42
C ASN A 236 -10.48 -1.19 16.31
N CYS A 237 -10.37 -1.37 17.63
CA CYS A 237 -10.75 -0.37 18.62
C CYS A 237 -9.92 0.93 18.54
N HIS A 238 -8.71 0.88 17.97
CA HIS A 238 -7.86 2.07 17.82
C HIS A 238 -8.23 2.93 16.61
N PHE A 239 -8.91 2.36 15.59
CA PHE A 239 -9.16 3.02 14.30
C PHE A 239 -10.62 3.23 13.97
N ARG A 240 -11.51 2.38 14.48
CA ARG A 240 -12.95 2.47 14.22
C ARG A 240 -13.47 3.87 14.57
N GLY A 241 -14.05 4.55 13.59
CA GLY A 241 -14.60 5.91 13.75
C GLY A 241 -13.54 7.02 13.91
N ARG A 242 -12.29 6.77 13.50
CA ARG A 242 -11.19 7.76 13.56
C ARG A 242 -10.80 8.32 12.20
N PHE A 243 -11.13 7.62 11.12
CA PHE A 243 -10.96 8.09 9.76
C PHE A 243 -12.28 8.61 9.19
N GLU A 244 -12.24 9.77 8.55
CA GLU A 244 -13.35 10.32 7.77
C GLU A 244 -13.41 9.71 6.37
N SER A 245 -12.26 9.51 5.72
CA SER A 245 -12.21 8.86 4.41
C SER A 245 -10.90 8.13 4.11
N VAL A 246 -11.00 7.08 3.31
CA VAL A 246 -9.87 6.26 2.88
C VAL A 246 -9.98 6.04 1.37
N ASP A 247 -8.96 6.45 0.63
CA ASP A 247 -8.88 6.29 -0.81
C ASP A 247 -7.86 5.22 -1.18
N PHE A 248 -8.29 4.18 -1.88
CA PHE A 248 -7.42 3.19 -2.50
C PHE A 248 -7.22 3.57 -3.96
N ALA A 249 -6.03 4.06 -4.30
CA ALA A 249 -5.68 4.53 -5.63
C ALA A 249 -4.85 3.49 -6.38
N PHE A 250 -5.37 3.08 -7.54
CA PHE A 250 -4.72 2.13 -8.45
C PHE A 250 -4.32 2.86 -9.72
N ILE A 251 -3.03 2.81 -10.08
CA ILE A 251 -2.53 3.40 -11.32
C ILE A 251 -2.90 2.54 -12.51
N ASP A 252 -2.76 1.22 -12.37
CA ASP A 252 -3.06 0.25 -13.41
C ASP A 252 -4.32 -0.53 -13.02
N PRO A 253 -5.50 -0.18 -13.55
CA PRO A 253 -6.76 -0.82 -13.20
C PRO A 253 -6.87 -2.24 -13.76
N VAL A 254 -6.00 -2.61 -14.73
CA VAL A 254 -5.96 -3.94 -15.32
C VAL A 254 -4.95 -4.86 -14.64
N GLN A 255 -4.15 -4.35 -13.69
CA GLN A 255 -3.24 -5.16 -12.91
C GLN A 255 -4.00 -6.24 -12.12
N SER A 256 -3.48 -7.46 -12.16
CA SER A 256 -4.06 -8.61 -11.45
C SER A 256 -2.95 -9.49 -10.89
N THR A 257 -2.69 -9.33 -9.60
CA THR A 257 -1.78 -10.20 -8.85
C THR A 257 -2.34 -11.63 -8.81
N THR A 258 -3.66 -11.78 -8.80
CA THR A 258 -4.33 -13.10 -8.89
C THR A 258 -4.01 -13.80 -10.21
N LYS A 259 -4.03 -13.08 -11.34
CA LYS A 259 -3.63 -13.63 -12.64
C LYS A 259 -2.17 -14.09 -12.61
N TRP A 260 -1.27 -13.28 -12.06
CA TRP A 260 0.14 -13.63 -11.92
C TRP A 260 0.33 -14.98 -11.19
N PHE A 261 -0.37 -15.19 -10.07
CA PHE A 261 -0.31 -16.47 -9.34
C PHE A 261 -0.84 -17.67 -10.14
N ARG A 262 -1.90 -17.47 -10.94
CA ARG A 262 -2.42 -18.52 -11.83
C ARG A 262 -1.38 -18.88 -12.90
N ASP A 263 -0.88 -17.88 -13.61
CA ASP A 263 0.08 -18.04 -14.70
C ASP A 263 1.38 -18.69 -14.20
N GLU A 264 1.90 -18.23 -13.07
CA GLU A 264 3.12 -18.77 -12.44
C GLU A 264 2.95 -20.23 -12.00
N ARG A 265 1.76 -20.63 -11.54
CA ARG A 265 1.48 -22.04 -11.22
C ARG A 265 1.34 -22.89 -12.48
N HIS A 266 0.74 -22.35 -13.55
CA HIS A 266 0.67 -23.03 -14.84
C HIS A 266 2.07 -23.29 -15.40
N ARG A 267 2.94 -22.28 -15.40
CA ARG A 267 4.35 -22.40 -15.82
C ARG A 267 5.09 -23.51 -15.04
N ARG A 268 4.98 -23.52 -13.72
CA ARG A 268 5.59 -24.56 -12.86
C ARG A 268 5.06 -25.97 -13.17
N ASN A 269 3.77 -26.10 -13.45
CA ASN A 269 3.15 -27.39 -13.80
C ASN A 269 3.61 -27.89 -15.18
N GLU A 270 3.79 -27.00 -16.15
CA GLU A 270 4.29 -27.34 -17.48
C GLU A 270 5.76 -27.78 -17.45
N GLU A 271 6.60 -27.09 -16.68
CA GLU A 271 8.01 -27.47 -16.47
C GLU A 271 8.15 -28.86 -15.84
N THR A 272 7.29 -29.17 -14.85
CA THR A 272 7.25 -30.49 -14.21
C THR A 272 6.87 -31.60 -15.21
N ARG A 273 5.98 -31.31 -16.17
CA ARG A 273 5.55 -32.28 -17.19
C ARG A 273 6.60 -32.59 -18.25
N ILE A 274 7.51 -31.64 -18.51
CA ILE A 274 8.61 -31.85 -19.46
C ILE A 274 9.73 -32.69 -18.83
N GLY A 275 9.87 -32.67 -17.49
CA GLY A 275 10.83 -33.47 -16.74
C GLY A 275 10.42 -34.94 -16.51
N ASP A 276 9.13 -35.20 -16.31
CA ASP A 276 8.62 -36.55 -15.99
C ASP A 276 7.90 -37.17 -17.19
N SER A 277 8.62 -38.02 -17.94
CA SER A 277 7.97 -38.99 -18.83
C SER A 277 7.18 -39.99 -17.97
N ALA A 278 5.85 -39.90 -18.07
CA ALA A 278 4.83 -40.80 -17.51
C ALA A 278 4.52 -40.65 -16.01
N SER A 279 3.63 -39.71 -15.66
CA SER A 279 2.55 -40.02 -14.72
C SER A 279 1.30 -39.13 -14.92
N THR A 280 0.14 -39.79 -14.97
CA THR A 280 -1.16 -39.20 -15.25
C THR A 280 -1.67 -38.40 -14.05
N SER A 281 -1.32 -37.12 -13.94
CA SER A 281 -1.93 -36.22 -12.96
C SER A 281 -3.13 -35.48 -13.57
N ARG A 282 -4.31 -35.70 -12.98
CA ARG A 282 -5.56 -35.00 -13.28
C ARG A 282 -5.37 -33.51 -13.04
N ALA A 283 -5.16 -32.74 -14.11
CA ALA A 283 -5.37 -31.31 -14.08
C ALA A 283 -6.87 -31.05 -13.86
N GLY A 284 -7.21 -30.40 -12.75
CA GLY A 284 -8.56 -29.83 -12.60
C GLY A 284 -8.85 -28.86 -13.75
N PRO A 285 -10.12 -28.67 -14.12
CA PRO A 285 -10.48 -27.80 -15.23
C PRO A 285 -9.93 -26.38 -14.99
N PRO A 286 -9.38 -25.71 -16.02
CA PRO A 286 -9.03 -24.30 -15.90
C PRO A 286 -10.29 -23.53 -15.51
N CYS A 287 -10.17 -22.72 -14.45
CA CYS A 287 -11.26 -21.83 -14.03
C CYS A 287 -11.61 -20.94 -15.22
N SER A 288 -12.80 -21.12 -15.79
CA SER A 288 -13.27 -20.43 -17.00
C SER A 288 -13.49 -18.94 -16.82
N GLN A 289 -13.37 -18.42 -15.60
CA GLN A 289 -13.57 -17.02 -15.28
C GLN A 289 -12.23 -16.26 -15.31
N PRO A 290 -12.17 -15.11 -16.00
CA PRO A 290 -10.99 -14.25 -15.97
C PRO A 290 -10.64 -13.89 -14.52
N ALA A 291 -9.34 -13.85 -14.22
CA ALA A 291 -8.89 -13.46 -12.89
C ALA A 291 -9.30 -12.00 -12.64
N PRO A 292 -9.91 -11.68 -11.48
CA PRO A 292 -10.27 -10.31 -11.15
C PRO A 292 -9.02 -9.43 -11.03
N THR A 293 -9.17 -8.15 -11.36
CA THR A 293 -8.11 -7.16 -11.16
C THR A 293 -8.00 -6.81 -9.67
N ASP A 294 -6.84 -6.31 -9.26
CA ASP A 294 -6.61 -5.93 -7.87
C ASP A 294 -7.57 -4.79 -7.46
N MET A 295 -7.82 -3.84 -8.38
CA MET A 295 -8.81 -2.79 -8.21
C MET A 295 -10.23 -3.35 -8.04
N ALA A 296 -10.67 -4.28 -8.90
CA ALA A 296 -12.02 -4.86 -8.82
C ALA A 296 -12.27 -5.62 -7.51
N ILE A 297 -11.23 -6.27 -6.97
CA ILE A 297 -11.30 -6.89 -5.64
C ILE A 297 -11.56 -5.83 -4.58
N PHE A 298 -10.80 -4.73 -4.57
CA PHE A 298 -10.99 -3.65 -3.60
C PHE A 298 -12.35 -2.98 -3.76
N GLU A 299 -12.82 -2.75 -5.00
CA GLU A 299 -14.18 -2.24 -5.25
C GLU A 299 -15.24 -3.13 -4.62
N SER A 300 -15.11 -4.45 -4.76
CA SER A 300 -16.07 -5.40 -4.18
C SER A 300 -16.04 -5.43 -2.64
N VAL A 301 -14.85 -5.35 -2.04
CA VAL A 301 -14.66 -5.46 -0.58
C VAL A 301 -15.12 -4.18 0.13
N PHE A 302 -14.94 -3.03 -0.51
CA PHE A 302 -15.27 -1.71 0.02
C PHE A 302 -16.54 -1.09 -0.57
N ASP A 303 -17.35 -1.88 -1.31
CA ASP A 303 -18.69 -1.47 -1.75
C ASP A 303 -19.57 -1.19 -0.53
N GLU A 304 -20.37 -0.12 -0.59
CA GLU A 304 -21.21 0.33 0.52
C GLU A 304 -22.15 -0.78 1.03
N LYS A 305 -22.75 -1.57 0.12
CA LYS A 305 -23.65 -2.66 0.50
C LYS A 305 -22.91 -3.81 1.14
N GLU A 306 -21.70 -4.10 0.66
CA GLU A 306 -20.85 -5.12 1.27
C GLU A 306 -20.43 -4.70 2.68
N ILE A 307 -19.99 -3.45 2.87
CA ILE A 307 -19.67 -2.92 4.20
C ILE A 307 -20.89 -3.01 5.14
N GLU A 308 -22.08 -2.60 4.70
CA GLU A 308 -23.30 -2.73 5.48
C GLU A 308 -23.60 -4.19 5.83
N ARG A 309 -23.48 -5.11 4.87
CA ARG A 309 -23.68 -6.56 5.08
C ARG A 309 -22.73 -7.10 6.15
N VAL A 310 -21.44 -6.76 6.08
CA VAL A 310 -20.45 -7.23 7.06
C VAL A 310 -20.74 -6.66 8.44
N LEU A 311 -21.09 -5.38 8.55
CA LEU A 311 -21.44 -4.76 9.83
C LEU A 311 -22.70 -5.38 10.47
N GLN A 312 -23.73 -5.66 9.68
CA GLN A 312 -24.95 -6.34 10.14
C GLN A 312 -24.64 -7.76 10.62
N HIS A 313 -23.81 -8.49 9.86
CA HIS A 313 -23.41 -9.84 10.23
C HIS A 313 -22.62 -9.87 11.55
N ALA A 314 -21.66 -8.95 11.72
CA ALA A 314 -20.90 -8.81 12.96
C ALA A 314 -21.80 -8.49 14.17
N ALA A 315 -22.74 -7.55 14.01
CA ALA A 315 -23.71 -7.21 15.08
C ALA A 315 -24.62 -8.40 15.47
N SER A 316 -24.99 -9.24 14.49
CA SER A 316 -25.77 -10.45 14.74
C SER A 316 -24.98 -11.50 15.52
N ILE A 317 -23.68 -11.66 15.24
CA ILE A 317 -22.81 -12.61 15.96
C ILE A 317 -22.65 -12.16 17.41
N ASP A 318 -22.37 -10.88 17.65
CA ASP A 318 -22.22 -10.32 19.00
C ASP A 318 -23.50 -10.54 19.82
N SER A 319 -24.67 -10.31 19.20
CA SER A 319 -25.97 -10.53 19.83
C SER A 319 -26.20 -12.01 20.18
N HIS A 320 -25.81 -12.92 19.29
CA HIS A 320 -25.92 -14.37 19.52
C HIS A 320 -24.99 -14.86 20.63
N LEU A 321 -23.74 -14.40 20.66
CA LEU A 321 -22.77 -14.72 21.72
C LEU A 321 -23.23 -14.21 23.10
N LEU A 322 -23.81 -13.01 23.16
CA LEU A 322 -24.39 -12.47 24.38
C LEU A 322 -25.58 -13.31 24.88
N LEU A 323 -26.45 -13.77 23.98
CA LEU A 323 -27.58 -14.65 24.32
C LEU A 323 -27.10 -16.01 24.84
N MET A 324 -26.11 -16.63 24.21
CA MET A 324 -25.54 -17.90 24.68
C MET A 324 -24.89 -17.78 26.07
N ASN A 325 -24.16 -16.68 26.31
CA ASN A 325 -23.54 -16.41 27.62
C ASN A 325 -24.58 -16.11 28.72
N SER A 326 -25.73 -15.52 28.36
CA SER A 326 -26.84 -15.30 29.30
C SER A 326 -27.52 -16.61 29.71
N HIS A 327 -27.69 -17.56 28.77
CA HIS A 327 -28.27 -18.87 29.05
C HIS A 327 -27.36 -19.74 29.92
N PHE A 328 -26.04 -19.66 29.74
CA PHE A 328 -25.08 -20.39 30.59
C PHE A 328 -25.10 -19.89 32.05
N ARG A 329 -25.24 -18.57 32.27
CA ARG A 329 -25.32 -18.01 33.63
C ARG A 329 -26.62 -18.33 34.37
N SER A 330 -27.69 -18.67 33.67
CA SER A 330 -28.95 -19.13 34.26
C SER A 330 -28.99 -20.63 34.61
N PHE A 331 -27.94 -21.39 34.30
CA PHE A 331 -27.81 -22.81 34.67
C PHE A 331 -26.82 -23.05 35.83
N GLU A 332 -26.11 -22.02 36.30
CA GLU A 332 -25.18 -22.08 37.46
C GLU A 332 -25.74 -21.42 38.74
N ALA A 333 -27.02 -21.01 38.73
CA ALA A 333 -27.77 -20.53 39.90
C ALA A 333 -28.94 -21.47 40.18
#